data_AF-A0A2L0EN87-F1
#
_entry.id   AF-A0A2L0EN87-F1
#
_cell.length_a   1.000
_cell.length_b   1.000
_cell.length_c   1.000
_cell.angle_alpha   90.00
_cell.angle_beta   90.00
_cell.angle_gamma   90.00
#
_symmetry.space_group_name_H-M   'P 1'
#
loop_
_entity.id
_entity.type
_entity.pdbx_description
1 polymer ?
#
loop_
_entity_poly.entity_id
_entity_poly.type
_entity_poly.pdbx_seq_one_letter_code
_entity_poly.pdbx_strand_id
1 'polypeptide(L)'
;MRNLALLAGLLSTSLIGCAGAPPPPAEQPEPSPPAAPAPEAALEDEPKEAEPAASTPSAASTPWGATASPRRDDSVPDDYALMHGDCVELGKQLTELTRSEQVAGMSAKLTAEQRGEAERKIDADAAALGAQYARACEQNVGKHVHPKSLQCAFDARTVKAFDACLNASPPAK
;
A
#
# COMPACT_ATOMS: atom_id res chain seq x y z
N MET A 1 -32.69 49.56 -10.36
CA MET A 1 -32.09 50.39 -9.30
C MET A 1 -31.27 49.46 -8.42
N ARG A 2 -29.96 49.38 -8.70
CA ARG A 2 -28.88 49.95 -7.88
C ARG A 2 -28.67 49.19 -6.56
N ASN A 3 -27.61 48.38 -6.53
CA ASN A 3 -26.51 48.56 -5.57
C ASN A 3 -25.22 47.93 -6.13
N LEU A 4 -24.44 48.79 -6.78
CA LEU A 4 -22.99 48.66 -7.01
C LEU A 4 -22.29 49.33 -5.81
N ALA A 5 -21.34 48.65 -5.17
CA ALA A 5 -20.10 49.21 -4.59
C ALA A 5 -19.24 48.03 -4.11
N LEU A 6 -18.17 47.64 -4.81
CA LEU A 6 -16.79 48.18 -4.77
C LEU A 6 -16.03 47.89 -3.46
N LEU A 7 -15.01 47.03 -3.58
CA LEU A 7 -13.71 46.99 -2.88
C LEU A 7 -12.94 45.82 -3.54
N ALA A 8 -12.17 45.98 -4.61
CA ALA A 8 -10.96 46.79 -4.81
C ALA A 8 -9.82 46.47 -3.81
N GLY A 9 -9.05 45.43 -4.15
CA GLY A 9 -7.59 45.43 -4.06
C GLY A 9 -6.94 45.08 -2.72
N LEU A 10 -6.08 44.06 -2.73
CA LEU A 10 -4.63 44.24 -2.51
C LEU A 10 -3.88 42.92 -2.72
N LEU A 11 -2.88 42.98 -3.60
CA LEU A 11 -1.79 42.02 -3.74
C LEU A 11 -1.09 41.81 -2.39
N SER A 12 -0.78 40.55 -2.06
CA SER A 12 0.32 40.22 -1.15
C SER A 12 1.02 38.94 -1.62
N THR A 13 2.01 39.14 -2.49
CA THR A 13 3.16 38.25 -2.66
C THR A 13 4.03 38.36 -1.40
N SER A 14 3.93 37.39 -0.49
CA SER A 14 4.90 37.25 0.60
C SER A 14 5.97 36.23 0.21
N LEU A 15 7.08 36.76 -0.28
CA LEU A 15 8.41 36.16 -0.15
C LEU A 15 8.86 36.34 1.31
N ILE A 16 8.90 35.25 2.09
CA ILE A 16 9.62 35.14 3.37
C ILE A 16 10.09 33.67 3.37
N GLY A 17 11.37 33.31 3.27
CA GLY A 17 12.50 33.79 4.06
C GLY A 17 12.86 32.68 5.05
N CYS A 18 13.94 31.93 4.77
CA CYS A 18 14.52 30.98 5.73
C CYS A 18 14.96 31.72 6.99
N ALA A 19 14.30 31.50 8.13
CA ALA A 19 14.83 31.86 9.44
C ALA A 19 14.10 31.10 10.54
N GLY A 20 14.85 30.46 11.43
CA GLY A 20 14.38 30.11 12.77
C GLY A 20 13.98 28.66 12.97
N ALA A 21 14.98 27.78 13.13
CA ALA A 21 14.81 26.52 13.83
C ALA A 21 14.36 26.82 15.29
N PRO A 22 13.33 26.16 15.82
CA PRO A 22 13.09 26.16 17.26
C PRO A 22 14.20 25.35 17.97
N PRO A 23 14.71 25.80 19.13
CA PRO A 23 15.66 25.01 19.91
C PRO A 23 14.99 23.70 20.39
N PRO A 24 15.76 22.60 20.54
CA PRO A 24 15.23 21.37 21.12
C PRO A 24 14.81 21.61 22.59
N PRO A 25 13.70 21.01 23.05
CA PRO A 25 13.35 21.00 24.47
C PRO A 25 14.47 20.40 25.32
N ALA A 26 14.72 21.02 26.47
CA ALA A 26 15.73 20.61 27.44
C ALA A 26 15.56 19.14 27.84
N GLU A 27 16.69 18.42 27.89
CA GLU A 27 16.85 17.10 28.49
C GLU A 27 16.24 17.09 29.91
N GLN A 28 15.17 16.32 30.09
CA GLN A 28 14.80 15.85 31.42
C GLN A 28 15.61 14.59 31.72
N PRO A 29 16.27 14.49 32.90
CA PRO A 29 17.03 13.34 33.30
C PRO A 29 16.21 12.04 33.27
N GLU A 30 16.80 11.06 32.61
CA GLU A 30 16.41 9.66 32.50
C GLU A 30 16.16 9.03 33.90
N PRO A 31 14.97 8.50 34.19
CA PRO A 31 14.81 7.56 35.30
C PRO A 31 15.32 6.18 34.84
N SER A 32 16.37 5.71 35.52
CA SER A 32 17.00 4.41 35.29
C SER A 32 15.99 3.25 35.35
N PRO A 33 16.14 2.20 34.50
CA PRO A 33 15.32 1.01 34.55
C PRO A 33 15.65 0.16 35.80
N PRO A 34 14.66 -0.36 36.54
CA PRO A 34 14.91 -1.42 37.49
C PRO A 34 15.19 -2.75 36.77
N ALA A 35 16.30 -3.35 37.22
CA ALA A 35 16.83 -4.70 37.04
C ALA A 35 15.97 -5.77 36.32
N ALA A 36 16.63 -6.42 35.36
CA ALA A 36 16.25 -7.70 34.80
C ALA A 36 16.22 -8.82 35.87
N PRO A 37 15.25 -9.75 35.83
CA PRO A 37 15.46 -11.10 36.32
C PRO A 37 16.14 -11.95 35.23
N ALA A 38 17.20 -12.63 35.63
CA ALA A 38 18.00 -13.55 34.83
C ALA A 38 17.18 -14.75 34.32
N PRO A 39 17.57 -15.36 33.18
CA PRO A 39 17.00 -16.63 32.74
C PRO A 39 17.53 -17.78 33.61
N GLU A 40 16.64 -18.43 34.34
CA GLU A 40 16.91 -19.74 34.94
C GLU A 40 16.87 -20.83 33.84
N ALA A 41 17.91 -21.64 33.82
CA ALA A 41 18.10 -22.78 32.94
C ALA A 41 17.43 -24.04 33.52
N ALA A 42 16.76 -24.81 32.66
CA ALA A 42 16.57 -26.28 32.73
C ALA A 42 15.88 -26.67 31.39
N LEU A 43 16.53 -27.21 30.36
CA LEU A 43 17.10 -28.56 30.17
C LEU A 43 16.18 -29.70 30.63
N GLU A 44 15.56 -30.36 29.64
CA GLU A 44 15.13 -31.78 29.51
C GLU A 44 14.61 -31.90 28.05
N ASP A 45 15.32 -32.42 27.04
CA ASP A 45 15.76 -33.81 26.76
C ASP A 45 14.55 -34.78 26.70
N GLU A 46 14.20 -35.55 25.67
CA GLU A 46 14.91 -36.17 24.54
C GLU A 46 13.83 -36.63 23.48
N PRO A 47 14.05 -37.56 22.53
CA PRO A 47 14.05 -37.28 21.09
C PRO A 47 12.91 -37.99 20.31
N LYS A 48 12.73 -37.63 19.04
CA LYS A 48 12.22 -38.61 18.07
C LYS A 48 12.84 -38.43 16.70
N GLU A 49 13.92 -39.18 16.54
CA GLU A 49 14.52 -39.65 15.30
C GLU A 49 13.47 -40.24 14.35
N ALA A 50 13.47 -39.77 13.10
CA ALA A 50 13.01 -40.51 11.94
C ALA A 50 13.54 -39.84 10.66
N GLU A 51 14.78 -40.17 10.31
CA GLU A 51 15.17 -40.40 8.92
C GLU A 51 15.44 -41.92 8.79
N PRO A 52 15.34 -42.55 7.60
CA PRO A 52 15.73 -41.96 6.32
C PRO A 52 14.81 -42.32 5.13
N ALA A 53 14.92 -41.56 4.05
CA ALA A 53 15.02 -42.14 2.71
C ALA A 53 15.48 -41.06 1.72
N ALA A 54 16.78 -41.11 1.41
CA ALA A 54 17.36 -40.50 0.24
C ALA A 54 16.58 -40.91 -1.03
N SER A 55 16.13 -39.92 -1.79
CA SER A 55 15.87 -40.08 -3.23
C SER A 55 16.67 -39.02 -3.94
N THR A 56 17.62 -39.50 -4.73
CA THR A 56 18.47 -38.74 -5.64
C THR A 56 17.63 -37.93 -6.65
N PRO A 57 18.17 -36.80 -7.16
CA PRO A 57 17.46 -35.91 -8.06
C PRO A 57 17.43 -36.52 -9.46
N SER A 58 16.25 -36.97 -9.91
CA SER A 58 16.04 -37.28 -11.32
C SER A 58 15.47 -36.06 -12.02
N ALA A 59 16.30 -35.45 -12.85
CA ALA A 59 15.95 -34.39 -13.77
C ALA A 59 14.76 -34.81 -14.65
N ALA A 60 13.68 -34.03 -14.56
CA ALA A 60 12.69 -33.90 -15.62
C ALA A 60 12.28 -32.43 -15.64
N SER A 61 12.93 -31.67 -16.52
CA SER A 61 12.53 -30.33 -16.90
C SER A 61 11.07 -30.35 -17.35
N THR A 62 10.19 -29.86 -16.49
CA THR A 62 8.81 -29.55 -16.86
C THR A 62 8.75 -28.04 -17.03
N PRO A 63 8.34 -27.51 -18.19
CA PRO A 63 8.40 -26.08 -18.46
C PRO A 63 7.49 -25.35 -17.48
N TRP A 64 7.95 -24.17 -17.05
CA TRP A 64 7.17 -23.14 -16.35
C TRP A 64 5.76 -23.03 -16.94
N GLY A 65 4.82 -23.76 -16.35
CA GLY A 65 3.41 -23.47 -16.45
C GLY A 65 3.14 -22.39 -15.42
N ALA A 66 3.04 -21.15 -15.89
CA ALA A 66 2.52 -20.05 -15.09
C ALA A 66 1.26 -20.54 -14.38
N THR A 67 1.25 -20.45 -13.05
CA THR A 67 0.02 -20.49 -12.25
C THR A 67 -0.76 -19.24 -12.63
N ALA A 68 -1.43 -19.29 -13.78
CA ALA A 68 -2.44 -18.32 -14.14
C ALA A 68 -3.53 -18.47 -13.08
N SER A 69 -3.59 -17.51 -12.17
CA SER A 69 -4.82 -17.22 -11.41
C SER A 69 -6.00 -17.34 -12.38
N PRO A 70 -7.10 -18.01 -12.01
CA PRO A 70 -8.21 -18.24 -12.92
C PRO A 70 -8.61 -16.91 -13.53
N ARG A 71 -8.35 -16.76 -14.84
CA ARG A 71 -8.88 -15.63 -15.60
C ARG A 71 -10.38 -15.73 -15.45
N ARG A 72 -10.96 -14.73 -14.78
CA ARG A 72 -12.40 -14.59 -14.65
C ARG A 72 -12.97 -14.67 -16.06
N ASP A 73 -13.81 -15.68 -16.27
CA ASP A 73 -14.56 -15.93 -17.49
C ASP A 73 -15.18 -14.60 -17.99
N ASP A 74 -15.03 -14.29 -19.27
CA ASP A 74 -15.43 -13.04 -19.95
C ASP A 74 -16.95 -12.74 -19.94
N SER A 75 -17.73 -13.46 -19.13
CA SER A 75 -19.15 -13.21 -18.92
C SER A 75 -19.40 -12.63 -17.54
N VAL A 76 -18.84 -11.44 -17.25
CA VAL A 76 -19.30 -10.68 -16.08
C VAL A 76 -20.64 -10.03 -16.45
N PRO A 77 -21.73 -10.34 -15.73
CA PRO A 77 -23.02 -9.73 -15.97
C PRO A 77 -22.96 -8.20 -15.87
N ASP A 78 -23.71 -7.49 -16.71
CA ASP A 78 -23.80 -6.02 -16.67
C ASP A 78 -24.30 -5.49 -15.30
N ASP A 79 -24.90 -6.36 -14.49
CA ASP A 79 -25.41 -6.10 -13.14
C ASP A 79 -24.45 -6.54 -12.02
N TYR A 80 -23.14 -6.54 -12.26
CA TYR A 80 -22.16 -6.83 -11.22
C TYR A 80 -22.27 -5.86 -10.02
N ALA A 81 -22.50 -6.44 -8.85
CA ALA A 81 -22.51 -5.73 -7.57
C ALA A 81 -21.17 -5.90 -6.86
N LEU A 82 -20.59 -4.78 -6.42
CA LEU A 82 -19.32 -4.76 -5.71
C LEU A 82 -19.38 -5.61 -4.43
N MET A 83 -18.44 -6.53 -4.26
CA MET A 83 -18.35 -7.41 -3.10
C MET A 83 -17.28 -6.93 -2.12
N HIS A 84 -17.38 -7.37 -0.85
CA HIS A 84 -16.35 -7.09 0.15
C HIS A 84 -14.96 -7.59 -0.30
N GLY A 85 -14.90 -8.77 -0.92
CA GLY A 85 -13.66 -9.31 -1.48
C GLY A 85 -13.02 -8.40 -2.53
N ASP A 86 -13.81 -7.74 -3.37
CA ASP A 86 -13.29 -6.80 -4.38
C ASP A 86 -12.63 -5.60 -3.73
N CYS A 87 -13.23 -5.06 -2.66
CA CYS A 87 -12.66 -3.94 -1.93
C CYS A 87 -11.31 -4.27 -1.28
N VAL A 88 -11.18 -5.49 -0.75
CA VAL A 88 -9.91 -5.98 -0.20
C VAL A 88 -8.85 -6.11 -1.29
N GLU A 89 -9.20 -6.72 -2.43
CA GLU A 89 -8.27 -6.91 -3.54
C GLU A 89 -7.88 -5.57 -4.21
N LEU A 90 -8.82 -4.65 -4.39
CA LEU A 90 -8.52 -3.30 -4.89
C LEU A 90 -7.58 -2.54 -3.93
N GLY A 91 -7.79 -2.68 -2.62
CA GLY A 91 -6.89 -2.11 -1.61
C GLY A 91 -5.47 -2.67 -1.72
N LYS A 92 -5.32 -3.99 -1.91
CA LYS A 92 -4.02 -4.64 -2.13
C LYS A 92 -3.34 -4.15 -3.42
N GLN A 93 -4.08 -4.08 -4.52
CA GLN A 93 -3.57 -3.55 -5.79
C GLN A 93 -3.04 -2.13 -5.59
N LEU A 94 -3.78 -1.27 -4.89
CA LEU A 94 -3.33 0.09 -4.60
C LEU A 94 -2.05 0.12 -3.74
N THR A 95 -1.95 -0.74 -2.72
CA THR A 95 -0.73 -0.90 -1.91
C THR A 95 0.48 -1.25 -2.80
N GLU A 96 0.34 -2.25 -3.67
CA GLU A 96 1.43 -2.72 -4.53
C GLU A 96 1.88 -1.64 -5.51
N LEU A 97 0.92 -0.96 -6.17
CA LEU A 97 1.20 0.13 -7.10
C LEU A 97 1.90 1.29 -6.39
N THR A 98 1.40 1.69 -5.22
CA THR A 98 1.96 2.79 -4.44
C THR A 98 3.38 2.47 -3.99
N ARG A 99 3.62 1.25 -3.48
CA ARG A 99 4.95 0.79 -3.09
C ARG A 99 5.90 0.85 -4.29
N SER A 100 5.50 0.28 -5.43
CA SER A 100 6.32 0.22 -6.63
C SER A 100 6.72 1.62 -7.11
N GLU A 101 5.78 2.57 -7.14
CA GLU A 101 6.06 3.94 -7.57
C GLU A 101 7.00 4.67 -6.60
N GLN A 102 6.76 4.54 -5.28
CA GLN A 102 7.59 5.21 -4.29
C GLN A 102 9.01 4.64 -4.25
N VAL A 103 9.17 3.32 -4.36
CA VAL A 103 10.49 2.68 -4.45
C VAL A 103 11.22 3.11 -5.73
N ALA A 104 10.54 3.17 -6.87
CA ALA A 104 11.12 3.65 -8.13
C ALA A 104 11.54 5.13 -8.05
N GLY A 105 10.87 5.94 -7.23
CA GLY A 105 11.20 7.33 -6.96
C GLY A 105 12.35 7.55 -5.96
N MET A 106 12.91 6.50 -5.36
CA MET A 106 13.99 6.64 -4.38
C MET A 106 15.28 7.14 -5.01
N SER A 107 15.97 8.03 -4.30
CA SER A 107 17.27 8.54 -4.73
C SER A 107 18.31 7.42 -4.80
N ALA A 108 19.08 7.39 -5.90
CA ALA A 108 20.23 6.50 -6.05
C ALA A 108 21.39 6.83 -5.08
N LYS A 109 21.33 7.96 -4.37
CA LYS A 109 22.39 8.43 -3.44
C LYS A 109 22.21 7.93 -2.00
N LEU A 110 21.12 7.23 -1.69
CA LEU A 110 20.88 6.70 -0.35
C LEU A 110 21.89 5.61 -0.01
N THR A 111 22.35 5.59 1.25
CA THR A 111 23.10 4.42 1.75
C THR A 111 22.18 3.20 1.86
N ALA A 112 22.76 2.01 2.07
CA ALA A 112 21.98 0.79 2.24
C ALA A 112 21.03 0.86 3.44
N GLU A 113 21.49 1.42 4.57
CA GLU A 113 20.68 1.59 5.78
C GLU A 113 19.52 2.55 5.56
N GLN A 114 19.79 3.70 4.93
CA GLN A 114 18.77 4.71 4.62
C GLN A 114 17.75 4.17 3.61
N ARG A 115 18.20 3.40 2.61
CA ARG A 115 17.33 2.73 1.66
C ARG A 115 16.42 1.73 2.37
N GLY A 116 16.98 0.87 3.22
CA GLY A 116 16.19 -0.11 3.97
C GLY A 116 15.17 0.55 4.92
N GLU A 117 15.50 1.67 5.55
CA GLU A 117 14.55 2.42 6.38
C GLU A 117 13.45 3.07 5.54
N ALA A 118 13.81 3.69 4.41
CA ALA A 118 12.84 4.28 3.51
C ALA A 118 11.89 3.23 2.91
N GLU A 119 12.39 2.06 2.49
CA GLU A 119 11.58 0.95 2.00
C GLU A 119 10.58 0.47 3.08
N ARG A 120 11.02 0.29 4.33
CA ARG A 120 10.10 -0.05 5.43
C ARG A 120 9.00 0.99 5.64
N LYS A 121 9.35 2.28 5.53
CA LYS A 121 8.37 3.35 5.65
C LYS A 121 7.38 3.36 4.49
N ILE A 122 7.88 3.20 3.26
CA ILE A 122 7.04 3.06 2.06
C ILE A 122 6.08 1.89 2.22
N ASP A 123 6.56 0.74 2.70
CA ASP A 123 5.73 -0.45 2.91
C ASP A 123 4.60 -0.19 3.91
N ALA A 124 4.90 0.47 5.03
CA ALA A 124 3.91 0.85 6.03
C ALA A 124 2.88 1.85 5.49
N ASP A 125 3.34 2.90 4.81
CA ASP A 125 2.48 3.95 4.25
C ASP A 125 1.58 3.40 3.13
N ALA A 126 2.13 2.56 2.24
CA ALA A 126 1.38 1.92 1.16
C ALA A 126 0.34 0.91 1.70
N ALA A 127 0.69 0.13 2.73
CA ALA A 127 -0.25 -0.77 3.39
C ALA A 127 -1.39 0.00 4.07
N ALA A 128 -1.07 1.09 4.77
CA ALA A 128 -2.07 1.95 5.40
C ALA A 128 -3.03 2.57 4.38
N LEU A 129 -2.50 3.02 3.24
CA LEU A 129 -3.29 3.59 2.14
C LEU A 129 -4.25 2.55 1.55
N GLY A 130 -3.75 1.35 1.20
CA GLY A 130 -4.60 0.28 0.67
C GLY A 130 -5.68 -0.17 1.65
N ALA A 131 -5.34 -0.28 2.94
CA ALA A 131 -6.33 -0.60 3.98
C ALA A 131 -7.38 0.51 4.15
N GLN A 132 -6.98 1.78 4.08
CA GLN A 132 -7.91 2.91 4.09
C GLN A 132 -8.84 2.87 2.89
N TYR A 133 -8.29 2.61 1.70
CA TYR A 133 -9.08 2.47 0.49
C TYR A 133 -10.09 1.33 0.61
N ALA A 134 -9.68 0.15 1.05
CA ALA A 134 -10.58 -0.99 1.23
C ALA A 134 -11.76 -0.65 2.17
N ARG A 135 -11.48 -0.01 3.32
CA ARG A 135 -12.53 0.44 4.25
C ARG A 135 -13.49 1.48 3.65
N ALA A 136 -12.98 2.39 2.82
CA ALA A 136 -13.83 3.37 2.12
C ALA A 136 -14.67 2.69 1.04
N CYS A 137 -14.08 1.73 0.31
CA CYS A 137 -14.74 0.93 -0.70
C CYS A 137 -15.90 0.12 -0.14
N GLU A 138 -15.77 -0.41 1.09
CA GLU A 138 -16.83 -1.18 1.78
C GLU A 138 -18.17 -0.43 1.86
N GLN A 139 -18.15 0.91 1.91
CA GLN A 139 -19.37 1.73 1.89
C GLN A 139 -20.16 1.67 0.57
N ASN A 140 -19.58 1.02 -0.45
CA ASN A 140 -20.17 0.82 -1.76
C ASN A 140 -20.46 -0.66 -2.06
N VAL A 141 -20.24 -1.57 -1.11
CA VAL A 141 -20.59 -2.99 -1.27
C VAL A 141 -22.09 -3.12 -1.55
N GLY A 142 -22.44 -3.98 -2.50
CA GLY A 142 -23.80 -4.16 -3.00
C GLY A 142 -24.24 -3.12 -4.03
N LYS A 143 -23.46 -2.05 -4.27
CA LYS A 143 -23.73 -1.12 -5.37
C LYS A 143 -23.24 -1.71 -6.68
N HIS A 144 -23.98 -1.41 -7.75
CA HIS A 144 -23.61 -1.81 -9.09
C HIS A 144 -22.40 -1.01 -9.56
N VAL A 145 -21.41 -1.70 -10.10
CA VAL A 145 -20.20 -1.11 -10.67
C VAL A 145 -19.95 -1.71 -12.04
N HIS A 146 -19.39 -0.93 -12.96
CA HIS A 146 -19.10 -1.45 -14.30
C HIS A 146 -17.97 -2.49 -14.22
N PRO A 147 -18.17 -3.73 -14.70
CA PRO A 147 -17.14 -4.76 -14.69
C PRO A 147 -15.83 -4.33 -15.34
N LYS A 148 -15.93 -3.58 -16.45
CA LYS A 148 -14.76 -3.06 -17.17
C LYS A 148 -13.94 -2.07 -16.35
N SER A 149 -14.57 -1.27 -15.49
CA SER A 149 -13.87 -0.34 -14.61
C SER A 149 -13.07 -1.08 -13.54
N LEU A 150 -13.65 -2.14 -12.96
CA LEU A 150 -12.93 -3.01 -12.01
C LEU A 150 -11.74 -3.71 -12.68
N GLN A 151 -11.97 -4.34 -13.84
CA GLN A 151 -10.89 -5.01 -14.58
C GLN A 151 -9.78 -4.03 -14.96
N CYS A 152 -10.12 -2.84 -15.45
CA CYS A 152 -9.17 -1.77 -15.73
C CYS A 152 -8.32 -1.42 -14.50
N ALA A 153 -8.94 -1.31 -13.32
CA ALA A 153 -8.24 -0.99 -12.08
C ALA A 153 -7.26 -2.10 -11.68
N PHE A 154 -7.65 -3.38 -11.79
CA PHE A 154 -6.76 -4.50 -11.53
C PHE A 154 -5.59 -4.61 -12.53
N ASP A 155 -5.82 -4.24 -13.79
CA ASP A 155 -4.78 -4.24 -14.82
C ASP A 155 -3.90 -2.97 -14.80
N ALA A 156 -4.25 -1.97 -13.99
CA ALA A 156 -3.53 -0.72 -13.89
C ALA A 156 -2.08 -0.94 -13.44
N ARG A 157 -1.17 -0.17 -14.04
CA ARG A 157 0.28 -0.21 -13.75
C ARG A 157 0.79 1.00 -12.99
N THR A 158 -0.08 1.97 -12.75
CA THR A 158 0.22 3.19 -11.99
C THR A 158 -0.96 3.53 -11.10
N VAL A 159 -0.70 4.20 -9.99
CA VAL A 159 -1.75 4.69 -9.07
C VAL A 159 -2.71 5.62 -9.83
N LYS A 160 -2.18 6.44 -10.74
CA LYS A 160 -3.00 7.33 -11.58
C LYS A 160 -3.94 6.56 -12.52
N ALA A 161 -3.46 5.50 -13.16
CA ALA A 161 -4.31 4.68 -14.04
C ALA A 161 -5.38 3.94 -13.23
N PHE A 162 -5.01 3.40 -12.07
CA PHE A 162 -5.92 2.76 -11.14
C PHE A 162 -7.08 3.69 -10.75
N ASP A 163 -6.76 4.92 -10.33
CA ASP A 163 -7.75 5.93 -9.98
C ASP A 163 -8.64 6.31 -11.16
N ALA A 164 -8.05 6.50 -12.34
CA ALA A 164 -8.78 6.84 -13.55
C ALA A 164 -9.80 5.74 -13.94
N CYS A 165 -9.47 4.45 -13.76
CA CYS A 165 -10.39 3.35 -14.06
C CYS A 165 -11.66 3.39 -13.19
N LEU A 166 -11.52 3.78 -11.92
CA LEU A 166 -12.59 3.75 -10.93
C LEU A 166 -13.42 5.04 -10.92
N ASN A 167 -12.81 6.17 -11.29
CA ASN A 167 -13.44 7.49 -11.30
C ASN A 167 -13.83 8.00 -12.69
N ALA A 168 -13.57 7.22 -13.75
CA ALA A 168 -14.02 7.59 -15.09
C ALA A 168 -15.55 7.71 -15.14
N SER A 169 -16.04 8.82 -15.69
CA SER A 169 -17.44 8.91 -16.07
C SER A 169 -17.76 7.78 -17.04
N PRO A 170 -18.89 7.06 -16.86
CA PRO A 170 -19.29 6.05 -17.82
C PRO A 170 -19.40 6.69 -19.21
N PRO A 171 -18.95 5.99 -20.28
CA PRO A 171 -19.02 6.55 -21.62
C PRO A 171 -20.47 6.91 -21.96
N ALA A 172 -20.68 8.14 -22.45
CA ALA A 172 -21.98 8.57 -22.94
C ALA A 172 -22.45 7.60 -24.04
N LYS A 173 -23.66 7.07 -23.87
CA LYS A 173 -24.31 6.17 -24.84
C LYS A 173 -24.53 6.83 -26.18
#